data_AF-D5BAY6-F1
#
_entry.id   AF-D5BAY6-F1
#
_cell.length_a   1.000
_cell.length_b   1.000
_cell.length_c   1.000
_cell.angle_alpha   90.00
_cell.angle_beta   90.00
_cell.angle_gamma   90.00
#
_symmetry.space_group_name_H-M   'P 1'
#
loop_
_entity.id
_entity.type
_entity.pdbx_description
1 polymer ?
#
loop_
_entity_poly.entity_id
_entity_poly.type
_entity_poly.pdbx_seq_one_letter_code
_entity_poly.pdbx_strand_id
1 'polypeptide(L)'
;MKLFSKKDQKQYDVLKLFKIVNKELSNSFLFKECMQICLDFCNQNISAYPDYFDVNYGDKIWNSFDKYKSEIQKMNLQNIIVITAMHRASESIISISNNFFNDYDDKKEISFIELSLAINISFLSSDKLNKLIEEIYTIFNFDYGYGLNMSNDYDFETEKKLKKSFFGTTVSSSIDHEDINWQKKITQINNGYLKKIYPYNFLNFSQLDSPEVKSIIHDKKGLLSEINEKIYLLECNC
;
A
#
# COMPACT_ATOMS: atom_id res chain seq x y z
N MET A 1 -18.24 30.68 25.44
CA MET A 1 -18.53 30.04 24.14
C MET A 1 -17.24 29.40 23.62
N LYS A 2 -16.96 28.14 23.98
CA LYS A 2 -15.79 27.40 23.47
C LYS A 2 -16.23 26.68 22.19
N LEU A 3 -16.15 27.38 21.05
CA LEU A 3 -16.40 26.75 19.75
C LEU A 3 -15.12 26.06 19.27
N PHE A 4 -15.29 24.82 18.82
CA PHE A 4 -14.30 23.92 18.23
C PHE A 4 -13.38 23.23 19.25
N SER A 5 -13.88 22.14 19.84
CA SER A 5 -12.98 21.05 20.22
C SER A 5 -12.29 20.55 18.95
N LYS A 6 -10.96 20.55 18.96
CA LYS A 6 -10.16 19.93 17.90
C LYS A 6 -10.54 18.44 17.91
N LYS A 7 -11.13 17.91 16.84
CA LYS A 7 -11.36 16.47 16.70
C LYS A 7 -10.02 15.77 16.91
N ASP A 8 -9.98 14.70 17.70
CA ASP A 8 -8.75 13.93 17.90
C ASP A 8 -8.21 13.45 16.56
N GLN A 9 -6.90 13.65 16.37
CA GLN A 9 -6.20 13.27 15.15
C GLN A 9 -6.03 11.75 15.16
N LYS A 10 -6.72 11.07 14.25
CA LYS A 10 -6.58 9.62 14.08
C LYS A 10 -5.21 9.30 13.48
N GLN A 11 -4.59 8.23 13.95
CA GLN A 11 -3.30 7.71 13.48
C GLN A 11 -3.49 6.37 12.79
N TYR A 12 -2.74 6.14 11.72
CA TYR A 12 -2.83 4.98 10.87
C TYR A 12 -1.45 4.40 10.69
N ASP A 13 -1.39 3.10 10.76
CA ASP A 13 -0.28 2.33 10.24
C ASP A 13 -0.56 2.10 8.75
N VAL A 14 0.38 2.52 7.92
CA VAL A 14 0.28 2.44 6.46
C VAL A 14 1.34 1.48 5.97
N LEU A 15 0.95 0.47 5.20
CA LEU A 15 1.81 -0.47 4.50
C LEU A 15 1.60 -0.31 2.99
N LYS A 16 2.68 -0.18 2.22
CA LYS A 16 2.64 -0.19 0.76
C LYS A 16 3.60 -1.22 0.21
N LEU A 17 3.11 -2.08 -0.68
CA LEU A 17 3.89 -3.11 -1.36
C LEU A 17 3.78 -2.93 -2.87
N PHE A 18 4.88 -3.14 -3.57
CA PHE A 18 5.02 -2.91 -5.01
C PHE A 18 5.57 -4.15 -5.70
N LYS A 19 4.93 -4.53 -6.80
CA LYS A 19 5.37 -5.63 -7.66
C LYS A 19 5.56 -5.11 -9.07
N ILE A 20 6.74 -5.27 -9.65
CA ILE A 20 7.02 -4.93 -11.04
C ILE A 20 6.44 -6.02 -11.94
N VAL A 21 5.70 -5.60 -12.95
CA VAL A 21 4.98 -6.50 -13.85
C VAL A 21 5.16 -6.07 -15.30
N ASN A 22 5.25 -7.05 -16.19
CA ASN A 22 4.96 -6.87 -17.60
C ASN A 22 3.49 -7.22 -17.87
N LYS A 23 3.08 -7.21 -19.14
CA LYS A 23 1.70 -7.54 -19.54
C LYS A 23 1.26 -8.95 -19.10
N GLU A 24 2.14 -9.95 -19.22
CA GLU A 24 1.82 -11.33 -18.87
C GLU A 24 1.58 -11.47 -17.36
N LEU A 25 2.54 -11.01 -16.55
CA LEU A 25 2.45 -11.04 -15.09
C LEU A 25 1.25 -10.23 -14.57
N SER A 26 0.96 -9.10 -15.22
CA SER A 26 -0.18 -8.27 -14.91
C SER A 26 -1.52 -9.01 -15.14
N ASN A 27 -1.65 -9.72 -16.25
CA ASN A 27 -2.84 -10.51 -16.57
C ASN A 27 -3.01 -11.73 -15.67
N SER A 28 -1.91 -12.33 -15.22
CA SER A 28 -1.93 -13.52 -14.37
C SER A 28 -1.97 -13.20 -12.87
N PHE A 29 -1.94 -11.92 -12.47
CA PHE A 29 -1.95 -11.57 -11.05
C PHE A 29 -3.30 -11.91 -10.42
N LEU A 30 -3.23 -12.63 -9.30
CA LEU A 30 -4.37 -13.12 -8.54
C LEU A 30 -4.96 -12.01 -7.64
N PHE A 31 -5.57 -11.00 -8.28
CA PHE A 31 -6.11 -9.79 -7.62
C PHE A 31 -7.10 -10.10 -6.50
N LYS A 32 -8.02 -11.05 -6.75
CA LYS A 32 -9.11 -11.38 -5.82
C LYS A 32 -8.56 -12.07 -4.58
N GLU A 33 -7.60 -12.96 -4.77
CA GLU A 33 -6.92 -13.72 -3.72
C GLU A 33 -6.07 -12.79 -2.87
N CYS A 34 -5.31 -11.89 -3.49
CA CYS A 34 -4.52 -10.89 -2.77
C CYS A 34 -5.40 -9.98 -1.91
N MET A 35 -6.53 -9.50 -2.47
CA MET A 35 -7.50 -8.72 -1.73
C MET A 35 -8.12 -9.53 -0.58
N GLN A 36 -8.48 -10.80 -0.81
CA GLN A 36 -9.07 -11.65 0.23
C GLN A 36 -8.12 -11.84 1.42
N ILE A 37 -6.83 -12.08 1.20
CA ILE A 37 -5.82 -12.19 2.27
C ILE A 37 -5.77 -10.89 3.10
N CYS A 38 -5.79 -9.73 2.44
CA CYS A 38 -5.79 -8.44 3.14
C CYS A 38 -7.08 -8.21 3.93
N LEU A 39 -8.24 -8.61 3.39
CA LEU A 39 -9.52 -8.52 4.08
C LEU A 39 -9.57 -9.42 5.30
N ASP A 40 -9.05 -10.65 5.20
CA ASP A 40 -8.98 -11.60 6.30
C ASP A 40 -8.04 -11.09 7.40
N PHE A 41 -6.89 -10.52 7.02
CA PHE A 41 -5.98 -9.85 7.96
C PHE A 41 -6.66 -8.69 8.70
N CYS A 42 -7.38 -7.82 7.98
CA CYS A 42 -8.12 -6.73 8.61
C CYS A 42 -9.20 -7.26 9.56
N ASN A 43 -9.95 -8.29 9.16
CA ASN A 43 -10.95 -8.90 10.03
C ASN A 43 -10.34 -9.52 11.30
N GLN A 44 -9.15 -10.13 11.22
CA GLN A 44 -8.44 -10.68 12.37
C GLN A 44 -7.87 -9.62 13.33
N ASN A 45 -7.71 -8.37 12.88
CA ASN A 45 -7.09 -7.29 13.66
C ASN A 45 -8.10 -6.24 14.14
N ILE A 46 -9.09 -5.92 13.31
CA ILE A 46 -10.13 -4.91 13.56
C ILE A 46 -11.42 -5.60 14.06
N SER A 47 -11.51 -6.94 13.95
CA SER A 47 -12.71 -7.72 14.28
C SER A 47 -13.94 -7.37 13.43
N ALA A 48 -13.71 -6.93 12.19
CA ALA A 48 -14.75 -6.67 11.20
C ALA A 48 -14.17 -6.71 9.77
N TYR A 49 -15.02 -7.02 8.80
CA TYR A 49 -14.74 -6.73 7.39
C TYR A 49 -15.11 -5.29 7.02
N PRO A 50 -14.51 -4.71 5.96
CA PRO A 50 -14.92 -3.42 5.42
C PRO A 50 -16.41 -3.37 5.07
N ASP A 51 -17.00 -2.18 5.20
CA ASP A 51 -18.43 -1.93 4.93
C ASP A 51 -18.68 -1.16 3.62
N TYR A 52 -17.61 -0.90 2.87
CA TYR A 52 -17.63 -0.26 1.57
C TYR A 52 -16.57 -0.88 0.66
N PHE A 53 -16.94 -1.15 -0.58
CA PHE A 53 -16.08 -1.71 -1.62
C PHE A 53 -16.33 -0.97 -2.92
N ASP A 54 -15.26 -0.64 -3.62
CA ASP A 54 -15.23 0.05 -4.90
C ASP A 54 -14.30 -0.72 -5.84
N VAL A 55 -14.73 -0.93 -7.08
CA VAL A 55 -13.91 -1.43 -8.17
C VAL A 55 -13.90 -0.42 -9.31
N ASN A 56 -12.70 -0.14 -9.83
CA ASN A 56 -12.44 0.79 -10.93
C ASN A 56 -13.04 2.19 -10.72
N TYR A 57 -12.68 2.85 -9.63
CA TYR A 57 -13.01 4.26 -9.40
C TYR A 57 -14.52 4.56 -9.43
N GLY A 58 -15.32 3.64 -8.91
CA GLY A 58 -16.76 3.78 -8.74
C GLY A 58 -17.62 3.07 -9.79
N ASP A 59 -17.01 2.41 -10.79
CA ASP A 59 -17.75 1.63 -11.80
C ASP A 59 -18.66 0.58 -11.14
N LYS A 60 -18.17 -0.04 -10.06
CA LYS A 60 -18.98 -0.92 -9.20
C LYS A 60 -18.74 -0.63 -7.74
N ILE A 61 -19.83 -0.49 -6.99
CA ILE A 61 -19.80 -0.19 -5.57
C ILE A 61 -20.69 -1.16 -4.80
N TRP A 62 -20.18 -1.66 -3.67
CA TRP A 62 -20.93 -2.48 -2.73
C TRP A 62 -20.78 -1.93 -1.31
N ASN A 63 -21.87 -1.96 -0.54
CA ASN A 63 -21.91 -1.52 0.87
C ASN A 63 -22.05 -2.70 1.85
N SER A 64 -21.66 -3.91 1.42
CA SER A 64 -21.60 -5.08 2.29
C SER A 64 -20.59 -6.10 1.76
N PHE A 65 -19.89 -6.76 2.69
CA PHE A 65 -18.89 -7.78 2.36
C PHE A 65 -19.50 -8.98 1.63
N ASP A 66 -20.66 -9.49 2.05
CA ASP A 66 -21.31 -10.63 1.40
C ASP A 66 -21.65 -10.36 -0.08
N LYS A 67 -22.13 -9.14 -0.36
CA LYS A 67 -22.45 -8.73 -1.73
C LYS A 67 -21.18 -8.55 -2.56
N TYR A 68 -20.15 -7.93 -2.00
CA TYR A 68 -18.83 -7.86 -2.64
C TYR A 68 -18.29 -9.25 -2.98
N LYS A 69 -18.26 -10.16 -1.99
CA LYS A 69 -17.71 -11.52 -2.12
C LYS A 69 -18.42 -12.34 -3.20
N SER A 70 -19.74 -12.24 -3.28
CA SER A 70 -20.52 -12.97 -4.30
C SER A 70 -20.41 -12.38 -5.71
N GLU A 71 -20.26 -11.06 -5.84
CA GLU A 71 -20.22 -10.38 -7.13
C GLU A 71 -18.81 -10.33 -7.73
N ILE A 72 -17.76 -10.14 -6.91
CA ILE A 72 -16.38 -10.04 -7.40
C ILE A 72 -15.93 -11.33 -8.09
N GLN A 73 -16.41 -12.48 -7.64
CA GLN A 73 -16.10 -13.78 -8.25
C GLN A 73 -16.60 -13.88 -9.69
N LYS A 74 -17.71 -13.22 -10.03
CA LYS A 74 -18.31 -13.21 -11.36
C LYS A 74 -17.59 -12.26 -12.34
N MET A 75 -16.71 -11.40 -11.85
CA MET A 75 -16.00 -10.43 -12.70
C MET A 75 -14.80 -11.09 -13.40
N ASN A 76 -14.57 -10.70 -14.66
CA ASN A 76 -13.34 -11.03 -15.36
C ASN A 76 -12.17 -10.25 -14.74
N LEU A 77 -11.07 -10.94 -14.41
CA LEU A 77 -9.87 -10.35 -13.82
C LEU A 77 -9.28 -9.24 -14.68
N GLN A 78 -9.32 -9.39 -16.01
CA GLN A 78 -8.77 -8.40 -16.95
C GLN A 78 -9.51 -7.05 -16.90
N ASN A 79 -10.73 -7.03 -16.34
CA ASN A 79 -11.51 -5.81 -16.19
C ASN A 79 -11.28 -5.15 -14.81
N ILE A 80 -10.40 -5.68 -13.97
CA ILE A 80 -10.13 -5.14 -12.63
C ILE A 80 -8.81 -4.38 -12.70
N ILE A 81 -8.91 -3.05 -12.65
CA ILE A 81 -7.77 -2.14 -12.58
C ILE A 81 -7.48 -1.82 -11.12
N VAL A 82 -8.50 -1.54 -10.32
CA VAL A 82 -8.34 -1.24 -8.89
C VAL A 82 -9.49 -1.83 -8.08
N ILE A 83 -9.18 -2.34 -6.90
CA ILE A 83 -10.16 -2.68 -5.87
C ILE A 83 -9.80 -1.90 -4.61
N THR A 84 -10.77 -1.15 -4.08
CA THR A 84 -10.65 -0.44 -2.81
C THR A 84 -11.70 -0.97 -1.84
N ALA A 85 -11.31 -1.23 -0.60
CA ALA A 85 -12.20 -1.59 0.49
C ALA A 85 -11.97 -0.62 1.67
N MET A 86 -13.04 -0.17 2.32
CA MET A 86 -12.98 0.82 3.39
C MET A 86 -13.85 0.44 4.57
N HIS A 87 -13.29 0.62 5.78
CA HIS A 87 -14.06 0.73 7.02
C HIS A 87 -14.42 2.19 7.23
N ARG A 88 -15.64 2.62 6.87
CA ARG A 88 -15.99 4.05 6.86
C ARG A 88 -15.89 4.71 8.24
N ALA A 89 -16.19 4.00 9.31
CA ALA A 89 -16.14 4.54 10.67
C ALA A 89 -14.70 4.88 11.11
N SER A 90 -13.76 3.96 10.89
CA SER A 90 -12.34 4.16 11.22
C SER A 90 -11.57 4.88 10.13
N GLU A 91 -12.14 4.99 8.92
CA GLU A 91 -11.47 5.45 7.70
C GLU A 91 -10.25 4.59 7.34
N SER A 92 -10.23 3.32 7.77
CA SER A 92 -9.21 2.35 7.35
C SER A 92 -9.49 1.89 5.93
N ILE A 93 -8.45 1.78 5.11
CA ILE A 93 -8.56 1.53 3.67
C ILE A 93 -7.59 0.40 3.27
N ILE A 94 -8.05 -0.44 2.36
CA ILE A 94 -7.24 -1.42 1.63
C ILE A 94 -7.42 -1.12 0.16
N SER A 95 -6.34 -1.05 -0.61
CA SER A 95 -6.40 -0.83 -2.05
C SER A 95 -5.39 -1.72 -2.76
N ILE A 96 -5.80 -2.34 -3.86
CA ILE A 96 -4.89 -3.01 -4.80
C ILE A 96 -5.14 -2.43 -6.18
N SER A 97 -4.09 -1.92 -6.82
CA SER A 97 -4.16 -1.34 -8.16
C SER A 97 -3.19 -2.00 -9.13
N ASN A 98 -3.64 -2.20 -10.36
CA ASN A 98 -2.88 -2.65 -11.51
C ASN A 98 -2.51 -1.46 -12.40
N ASN A 99 -1.38 -0.83 -12.13
CA ASN A 99 -0.95 0.34 -12.90
C ASN A 99 -0.45 -0.03 -14.31
N PHE A 100 -0.44 -1.31 -14.68
CA PHE A 100 -0.25 -1.70 -16.08
C PHE A 100 -1.47 -1.32 -16.94
N PHE A 101 -2.68 -1.46 -16.41
CA PHE A 101 -3.94 -1.16 -17.12
C PHE A 101 -4.52 0.22 -16.78
N ASN A 102 -3.95 0.91 -15.79
CA ASN A 102 -4.40 2.24 -15.36
C ASN A 102 -3.84 3.39 -16.22
N ASP A 103 -3.04 3.08 -17.23
CA ASP A 103 -2.33 4.06 -18.05
C ASP A 103 -2.60 3.78 -19.53
N TYR A 104 -2.79 4.85 -20.32
CA TYR A 104 -3.15 4.75 -21.75
C TYR A 104 -1.93 4.60 -22.67
N ASP A 105 -0.75 4.30 -22.12
CA ASP A 105 0.45 4.07 -22.90
C ASP A 105 0.51 2.64 -23.45
N ASP A 106 0.00 2.45 -24.67
CA ASP A 106 0.03 1.18 -25.40
C ASP A 106 1.45 0.64 -25.68
N LYS A 107 2.50 1.47 -25.50
CA LYS A 107 3.91 1.06 -25.67
C LYS A 107 4.58 0.64 -24.36
N LYS A 108 3.85 0.67 -23.24
CA LYS A 108 4.37 0.31 -21.93
C LYS A 108 4.74 -1.16 -21.85
N GLU A 109 6.03 -1.45 -21.68
CA GLU A 109 6.53 -2.83 -21.51
C GLU A 109 6.46 -3.30 -20.06
N ILE A 110 6.67 -2.38 -19.11
CA ILE A 110 6.71 -2.64 -17.68
C ILE A 110 5.90 -1.62 -16.89
N SER A 111 5.28 -2.08 -15.82
CA SER A 111 4.56 -1.27 -14.84
C SER A 111 4.68 -1.90 -13.46
N PHE A 112 3.76 -1.58 -12.56
CA PHE A 112 3.69 -2.14 -11.24
C PHE A 112 2.25 -2.42 -10.79
N ILE A 113 2.12 -3.34 -9.85
CA ILE A 113 0.95 -3.53 -9.00
C ILE A 113 1.30 -2.92 -7.64
N GLU A 114 0.37 -2.15 -7.09
CA GLU A 114 0.49 -1.56 -5.75
C GLU A 114 -0.58 -2.14 -4.84
N LEU A 115 -0.18 -2.63 -3.68
CA LEU A 115 -1.06 -2.96 -2.56
C LEU A 115 -0.81 -1.93 -1.46
N SER A 116 -1.86 -1.30 -0.97
CA SER A 116 -1.82 -0.30 0.09
C SER A 116 -2.82 -0.66 1.19
N LEU A 117 -2.37 -0.69 2.44
CA LEU A 117 -3.22 -0.84 3.62
C LEU A 117 -2.97 0.36 4.52
N ALA A 118 -4.02 1.06 4.93
CA ALA A 118 -3.98 2.11 5.94
C ALA A 118 -4.98 1.75 7.03
N ILE A 119 -4.50 1.34 8.20
CA ILE A 119 -5.35 0.83 9.28
C ILE A 119 -5.22 1.69 10.53
N ASN A 120 -6.34 2.08 11.12
CA ASN A 120 -6.42 2.91 12.33
C ASN A 120 -6.14 2.11 13.62
N ILE A 121 -5.15 1.22 13.60
CA ILE A 121 -4.62 0.47 14.73
C ILE A 121 -3.13 0.25 14.50
N SER A 122 -2.37 0.07 15.58
CA SER A 122 -0.96 -0.29 15.44
C SER A 122 -0.84 -1.76 15.05
N PHE A 123 -0.22 -2.03 13.89
CA PHE A 123 0.08 -3.38 13.41
C PHE A 123 1.48 -3.50 12.81
N LEU A 124 2.18 -2.39 12.52
CA LEU A 124 3.45 -2.44 11.81
C LEU A 124 4.58 -3.13 12.60
N SER A 125 4.52 -3.12 13.93
CA SER A 125 5.46 -3.82 14.81
C SER A 125 4.97 -5.18 15.27
N SER A 126 3.84 -5.68 14.73
CA SER A 126 3.21 -6.90 15.24
C SER A 126 3.69 -8.15 14.51
N ASP A 127 3.80 -9.29 15.21
CA ASP A 127 4.07 -10.60 14.59
C ASP A 127 3.03 -10.97 13.51
N LYS A 128 1.83 -10.40 13.59
CA LYS A 128 0.78 -10.60 12.58
C LYS A 128 1.14 -9.94 11.26
N LEU A 129 1.85 -8.80 11.27
CA LEU A 129 2.38 -8.22 10.04
C LEU A 129 3.38 -9.18 9.41
N ASN A 130 4.34 -9.72 10.18
CA ASN A 130 5.34 -10.64 9.64
C ASN A 130 4.67 -11.82 8.94
N LYS A 131 3.61 -12.39 9.53
CA LYS A 131 2.80 -13.44 8.90
C LYS A 131 2.09 -12.98 7.63
N LEU A 132 1.44 -11.81 7.63
CA LEU A 132 0.80 -11.24 6.44
C LEU A 132 1.82 -11.06 5.32
N ILE A 133 2.98 -10.50 5.65
CA ILE A 133 4.06 -10.23 4.72
C ILE A 133 4.63 -11.54 4.18
N GLU A 134 4.95 -12.52 5.03
CA GLU A 134 5.39 -13.85 4.62
C GLU A 134 4.40 -14.48 3.64
N GLU A 135 3.09 -14.45 3.95
CA GLU A 135 2.04 -14.98 3.09
C GLU A 135 1.97 -14.24 1.74
N ILE A 136 1.95 -12.90 1.79
CA ILE A 136 1.90 -12.06 0.60
C ILE A 136 3.11 -12.29 -0.31
N TYR A 137 4.32 -12.31 0.25
CA TYR A 137 5.53 -12.48 -0.54
C TYR A 137 5.69 -13.91 -1.05
N THR A 138 5.24 -14.91 -0.30
CA THR A 138 5.24 -16.31 -0.75
C THR A 138 4.34 -16.51 -1.96
N ILE A 139 3.13 -15.95 -1.94
CA ILE A 139 2.12 -16.19 -2.98
C ILE A 139 2.31 -15.23 -4.16
N PHE A 140 2.50 -13.94 -3.89
CA PHE A 140 2.46 -12.90 -4.93
C PHE A 140 3.85 -12.39 -5.35
N ASN A 141 4.90 -12.72 -4.59
CA ASN A 141 6.28 -12.28 -4.85
C ASN A 141 6.34 -10.76 -5.13
N PHE A 142 5.91 -9.93 -4.17
CA PHE A 142 6.16 -8.50 -4.25
C PHE A 142 7.67 -8.23 -4.28
N ASP A 143 8.09 -7.09 -4.82
CA ASP A 143 9.51 -6.80 -5.08
C ASP A 143 10.08 -5.75 -4.11
N TYR A 144 9.21 -4.98 -3.46
CA TYR A 144 9.56 -3.94 -2.51
C TYR A 144 8.34 -3.53 -1.69
N GLY A 145 8.57 -2.93 -0.53
CA GLY A 145 7.53 -2.23 0.20
C GLY A 145 8.06 -1.39 1.34
N TYR A 146 7.16 -0.67 1.99
CA TYR A 146 7.49 0.09 3.19
C TYR A 146 6.27 0.30 4.08
N GLY A 147 6.54 0.56 5.36
CA GLY A 147 5.56 0.86 6.38
C GLY A 147 5.87 2.17 7.11
N LEU A 148 4.85 2.96 7.40
CA LEU A 148 4.95 4.23 8.14
C LEU A 148 3.69 4.54 8.94
N ASN A 149 3.83 5.40 9.95
CA ASN A 149 2.67 5.97 10.65
C ASN A 149 2.26 7.29 10.00
N MET A 150 0.96 7.47 9.77
CA MET A 150 0.39 8.68 9.20
C MET A 150 -0.90 9.06 9.93
N SER A 151 -1.17 10.36 10.00
CA SER A 151 -2.44 10.86 10.52
C SER A 151 -3.49 11.08 9.43
N ASN A 152 -4.78 11.16 9.80
CA ASN A 152 -5.87 11.41 8.85
C ASN A 152 -5.91 12.81 8.21
N ASP A 153 -4.95 13.68 8.52
CA ASP A 153 -4.70 14.91 7.75
C ASP A 153 -3.70 14.69 6.62
N TYR A 154 -3.34 13.44 6.32
CA TYR A 154 -2.59 13.05 5.14
C TYR A 154 -3.41 12.17 4.21
N ASP A 155 -3.11 12.26 2.93
CA ASP A 155 -3.57 11.36 1.90
C ASP A 155 -2.67 10.12 1.88
N PHE A 156 -3.24 8.93 2.07
CA PHE A 156 -2.46 7.69 2.19
C PHE A 156 -1.79 7.26 0.89
N GLU A 157 -2.34 7.64 -0.27
CA GLU A 157 -1.78 7.29 -1.58
C GLU A 157 -0.55 8.14 -1.90
N THR A 158 -0.64 9.46 -1.70
CA THR A 158 0.45 10.41 -2.02
C THR A 158 1.39 10.69 -0.85
N GLU A 159 1.02 10.29 0.38
CA GLU A 159 1.73 10.63 1.63
C GLU A 159 1.77 12.13 1.94
N LYS A 160 0.84 12.90 1.36
CA LYS A 160 0.83 14.36 1.48
C LYS A 160 -0.25 14.88 2.39
N LYS A 161 0.06 16.01 3.01
CA LYS A 161 -0.90 16.70 3.87
C LYS A 161 -2.11 17.18 3.08
N LEU A 162 -3.29 16.85 3.57
CA LEU A 162 -4.57 17.35 3.10
C LEU A 162 -4.76 18.79 3.56
N LYS A 163 -5.09 19.68 2.63
CA LYS A 163 -5.53 21.05 2.89
C LYS A 163 -7.05 21.10 2.91
N LYS A 164 -7.62 21.46 4.06
CA LYS A 164 -9.05 21.76 4.17
C LYS A 164 -9.29 23.20 3.76
N SER A 165 -10.16 23.41 2.78
CA SER A 165 -10.63 24.72 2.32
C SER A 165 -12.14 24.84 2.52
N PHE A 166 -12.68 26.04 2.40
CA PHE A 166 -14.13 26.27 2.46
C PHE A 166 -14.93 25.51 1.37
N PHE A 167 -14.27 25.05 0.31
CA PHE A 167 -14.90 24.34 -0.81
C PHE A 167 -14.61 22.84 -0.83
N GLY A 168 -13.99 22.31 0.22
CA GLY A 168 -13.67 20.89 0.34
C GLY A 168 -12.21 20.65 0.75
N THR A 169 -11.85 19.37 0.79
CA THR A 169 -10.50 18.91 1.11
C THR A 169 -9.74 18.67 -0.19
N THR A 170 -8.57 19.28 -0.33
CA THR A 170 -7.65 19.07 -1.46
C THR A 170 -6.32 18.54 -0.95
N VAL A 171 -5.63 17.70 -1.71
CA VAL A 171 -4.23 17.37 -1.41
C VAL A 171 -3.40 18.64 -1.54
N SER A 172 -2.44 18.90 -0.64
CA SER A 172 -1.61 20.09 -0.73
C SER A 172 -0.94 20.15 -2.11
N SER A 173 -1.30 21.17 -2.87
CA SER A 173 -1.31 21.23 -4.33
C SER A 173 0.04 21.46 -5.02
N SER A 174 1.07 20.71 -4.67
CA SER A 174 2.28 20.67 -5.50
C SER A 174 2.82 19.27 -5.50
N ILE A 175 2.61 18.53 -6.59
CA ILE A 175 3.46 17.37 -6.94
C ILE A 175 4.90 17.88 -6.81
N ASP A 176 5.65 17.30 -5.90
CA ASP A 176 7.01 17.73 -5.65
C ASP A 176 7.98 16.90 -6.49
N HIS A 177 9.26 17.26 -6.43
CA HIS A 177 10.28 16.52 -7.17
C HIS A 177 10.39 15.06 -6.71
N GLU A 178 10.06 14.74 -5.45
CA GLU A 178 10.10 13.38 -4.94
C GLU A 178 8.99 12.53 -5.57
N ASP A 179 7.76 13.03 -5.68
CA ASP A 179 6.68 12.26 -6.33
C ASP A 179 6.95 12.04 -7.81
N ILE A 180 7.43 13.08 -8.51
CA ILE A 180 7.76 12.97 -9.94
C ILE A 180 8.87 11.94 -10.12
N ASN A 181 9.88 11.96 -9.26
CA ASN A 181 10.96 10.99 -9.30
C ASN A 181 10.46 9.59 -8.98
N TRP A 182 9.63 9.43 -7.96
CA TRP A 182 9.02 8.16 -7.58
C TRP A 182 8.23 7.57 -8.75
N GLN A 183 7.28 8.32 -9.32
CA GLN A 183 6.46 7.87 -10.44
C GLN A 183 7.30 7.46 -11.66
N LYS A 184 8.40 8.18 -11.94
CA LYS A 184 9.29 7.88 -13.06
C LYS A 184 10.18 6.66 -12.83
N LYS A 185 10.52 6.36 -11.57
CA LYS A 185 11.55 5.37 -11.20
C LYS A 185 11.02 4.18 -10.44
N ILE A 186 9.73 4.12 -10.11
CA ILE A 186 9.12 2.97 -9.44
C ILE A 186 9.42 1.65 -10.15
N THR A 187 9.44 1.63 -11.49
CA THR A 187 9.79 0.43 -12.28
C THR A 187 11.27 0.02 -12.18
N GLN A 188 12.12 0.84 -11.54
CA GLN A 188 13.53 0.60 -11.27
C GLN A 188 13.78 0.03 -9.86
N ILE A 189 12.74 -0.34 -9.10
CA ILE A 189 12.86 -1.00 -7.79
C ILE A 189 13.79 -2.22 -7.83
N ASN A 190 13.71 -3.02 -8.90
CA ASN A 190 14.55 -4.21 -9.08
C ASN A 190 16.03 -3.88 -9.39
N ASN A 191 16.33 -2.60 -9.63
CA ASN A 191 17.66 -2.06 -9.87
C ASN A 191 18.17 -1.23 -8.67
N GLY A 192 17.65 -1.49 -7.47
CA GLY A 192 18.10 -0.86 -6.23
C GLY A 192 17.43 0.47 -5.91
N TYR A 193 16.47 0.92 -6.70
CA TYR A 193 15.78 2.18 -6.41
C TYR A 193 14.87 2.07 -5.18
N LEU A 194 14.94 3.09 -4.34
CA LEU A 194 14.16 3.26 -3.11
C LEU A 194 13.50 4.64 -3.17
N LYS A 195 12.24 4.75 -2.74
CA LYS A 195 11.56 6.05 -2.67
C LYS A 195 12.27 6.95 -1.66
N LYS A 196 12.45 6.42 -0.45
CA LYS A 196 13.21 6.94 0.69
C LYS A 196 13.24 5.82 1.75
N ILE A 197 13.98 6.05 2.83
CA ILE A 197 13.97 5.15 3.99
C ILE A 197 12.78 5.49 4.88
N TYR A 198 11.99 4.48 5.21
CA TYR A 198 10.85 4.56 6.12
C TYR A 198 11.16 3.83 7.44
N PRO A 199 10.30 3.94 8.48
CA PRO A 199 10.47 3.15 9.69
C PRO A 199 10.52 1.64 9.45
N TYR A 200 9.72 1.13 8.50
CA TYR A 200 9.75 -0.27 8.08
C TYR A 200 10.01 -0.32 6.57
N ASN A 201 10.98 -1.10 6.12
CA ASN A 201 11.28 -1.26 4.70
C ASN A 201 11.40 -2.74 4.35
N PHE A 202 10.68 -3.18 3.32
CA PHE A 202 10.75 -4.51 2.76
C PHE A 202 11.61 -4.44 1.50
N LEU A 203 12.87 -4.85 1.65
CA LEU A 203 13.94 -4.62 0.69
C LEU A 203 14.26 -5.92 -0.04
N ASN A 204 14.39 -5.84 -1.36
CA ASN A 204 15.03 -6.89 -2.15
C ASN A 204 16.56 -6.75 -2.10
N PHE A 205 17.26 -7.76 -2.63
CA PHE A 205 18.73 -7.81 -2.60
C PHE A 205 19.40 -6.59 -3.22
N SER A 206 18.89 -6.07 -4.34
CA SER A 206 19.48 -4.91 -5.04
C SER A 206 19.46 -3.63 -4.19
N GLN A 207 18.54 -3.55 -3.23
CA GLN A 207 18.36 -2.39 -2.37
C GLN A 207 19.22 -2.47 -1.10
N LEU A 208 19.65 -3.67 -0.69
CA LEU A 208 20.61 -3.83 0.41
C LEU A 208 21.96 -3.16 0.10
N ASP A 209 22.27 -3.01 -1.18
CA ASP A 209 23.51 -2.39 -1.62
C ASP A 209 23.52 -0.86 -1.62
N SER A 210 22.37 -0.21 -1.39
CA SER A 210 22.25 1.24 -1.29
C SER A 210 23.16 1.82 -0.19
N PRO A 211 23.88 2.92 -0.45
CA PRO A 211 24.69 3.60 0.57
C PRO A 211 23.90 3.97 1.82
N GLU A 212 22.65 4.42 1.65
CA GLU A 212 21.75 4.79 2.74
C GLU A 212 21.40 3.59 3.63
N VAL A 213 21.03 2.46 3.01
CA VAL A 213 20.72 1.21 3.74
C VAL A 213 21.96 0.69 4.47
N LYS A 214 23.11 0.64 3.79
CA LYS A 214 24.39 0.25 4.40
C LYS A 214 24.76 1.12 5.60
N SER A 215 24.56 2.43 5.50
CA SER A 215 24.82 3.35 6.61
C SER A 215 23.92 3.08 7.81
N ILE A 216 22.63 2.83 7.61
CA ILE A 216 21.70 2.52 8.71
C ILE A 216 22.12 1.25 9.46
N ILE A 217 22.46 0.21 8.71
CA ILE A 217 22.88 -1.08 9.27
C ILE A 217 24.22 -0.93 10.01
N HIS A 218 25.21 -0.32 9.36
CA HIS A 218 26.54 -0.10 9.94
C HIS A 218 26.48 0.72 11.24
N ASP A 219 25.69 1.78 11.26
CA ASP A 219 25.53 2.68 12.40
C ASP A 219 24.61 2.11 13.49
N LYS A 220 24.09 0.89 13.31
CA LYS A 220 23.12 0.24 14.21
C LYS A 220 21.85 1.08 14.45
N LYS A 221 21.47 1.87 13.44
CA LYS A 221 20.23 2.67 13.42
C LYS A 221 19.03 1.86 12.92
N GLY A 222 19.20 0.57 12.65
CA GLY A 222 18.11 -0.33 12.34
C GLY A 222 18.51 -1.79 12.50
N LEU A 223 17.51 -2.66 12.47
CA LEU A 223 17.64 -4.11 12.52
C LEU A 223 17.23 -4.68 11.17
N LEU A 224 18.10 -5.49 10.57
CA LEU A 224 17.81 -6.22 9.35
C LEU A 224 17.47 -7.67 9.69
N SER A 225 16.34 -8.14 9.22
CA SER A 225 15.91 -9.53 9.32
C SER A 225 15.52 -10.07 7.94
N GLU A 226 15.75 -11.36 7.71
CA GLU A 226 15.30 -12.03 6.50
C GLU A 226 13.85 -12.48 6.69
N ILE A 227 12.97 -12.12 5.75
CA ILE A 227 11.60 -12.65 5.70
C ILE A 227 11.57 -13.92 4.87
N ASN A 228 12.24 -13.89 3.72
CA ASN A 228 12.46 -15.04 2.85
C ASN A 228 13.70 -14.80 1.97
N GLU A 229 13.99 -15.75 1.09
CA GLU A 229 15.18 -15.74 0.21
C GLU A 229 15.31 -14.50 -0.70
N LYS A 230 14.23 -13.73 -0.90
CA LYS A 230 14.19 -12.56 -1.79
C LYS A 230 14.07 -11.23 -1.05
N ILE A 231 13.54 -11.24 0.17
CA ILE A 231 13.06 -10.03 0.86
C ILE A 231 13.52 -9.99 2.30
N TYR A 232 14.00 -8.81 2.67
CA TYR A 232 14.51 -8.48 3.99
C TYR A 232 13.67 -7.36 4.59
N LEU A 233 13.39 -7.45 5.89
CA LEU A 233 12.79 -6.38 6.66
C LEU A 233 13.89 -5.57 7.34
N LEU A 234 13.97 -4.28 7.02
CA LEU A 234 14.75 -3.28 7.74
C LEU A 234 13.83 -2.44 8.63
N GLU A 235 13.92 -2.64 9.93
CA GLU A 235 13.25 -1.84 10.96
C GLU A 235 14.20 -0.74 11.44
N CYS A 236 13.86 0.53 11.20
CA CYS A 236 14.68 1.67 11.59
C CYS A 236 14.34 2.13 13.01
N ASN A 237 15.37 2.36 13.82
CA ASN A 237 15.28 3.00 15.13
C ASN A 237 15.17 4.52 14.94
N CYS A 238 13.97 4.98 14.59
CA CYS A 238 13.66 6.40 14.40
C CYS A 238 13.37 7.10 15.73
#